data_AF-A0AAW8F5K1-F1
#
_entry.id   AF-A0AAW8F5K1-F1
#
_cell.length_a   1.000
_cell.length_b   1.000
_cell.length_c   1.000
_cell.angle_alpha   90.00
_cell.angle_beta   90.00
_cell.angle_gamma   90.00
#
_symmetry.space_group_name_H-M   'P 1'
#
loop_
_entity.id
_entity.type
_entity.pdbx_description
1 polymer ?
#
loop_
_entity_poly.entity_id
_entity_poly.type
_entity_poly.pdbx_seq_one_letter_code
_entity_poly.pdbx_strand_id
1 'polypeptide(L)'
;MPETTTMPLTPMTPHAAISAFNYLRAVQADDVEAAREFAGAEPQMPELLVDVATRIVVPVTAIRAMHGIDPEPVDDSFALEALGRVFVSSLRIWAQAGPDTAEGVARAVIDFVAQFFTEDHEDVADVLRQLEAVGVGQALDAHPAPAGAHPVRHTAV
;
A
#
# COMPACT_ATOMS: atom_id res chain seq x y z
N MET A 1 -22.83 19.30 0.27
CA MET A 1 -21.97 18.10 0.25
C MET A 1 -21.27 18.04 1.60
N PRO A 2 -21.35 16.95 2.38
CA PRO A 2 -20.53 16.84 3.57
C PRO A 2 -19.11 16.54 3.11
N GLU A 3 -18.18 17.43 3.39
CA GLU A 3 -16.76 17.15 3.22
C GLU A 3 -16.37 16.16 4.32
N THR A 4 -16.36 14.87 3.99
CA THR A 4 -15.74 13.86 4.84
C THR A 4 -14.23 14.09 4.76
N THR A 5 -13.73 15.03 5.57
CA THR A 5 -12.29 15.21 5.78
C THR A 5 -11.77 13.94 6.43
N THR A 6 -11.41 12.97 5.60
CA THR A 6 -10.68 11.78 6.04
C THR A 6 -9.37 12.33 6.57
N MET A 7 -9.16 12.31 7.90
CA MET A 7 -7.90 12.78 8.47
C MET A 7 -6.76 12.07 7.74
N PRO A 8 -5.78 12.81 7.21
CA PRO A 8 -4.68 12.20 6.47
C PRO A 8 -4.00 11.19 7.39
N LEU A 9 -3.86 9.95 6.90
CA LEU A 9 -3.11 8.92 7.61
C LEU A 9 -1.71 9.46 7.93
N THR A 10 -1.22 9.17 9.13
CA THR A 10 0.17 9.44 9.48
C THR A 10 1.08 8.89 8.38
N PRO A 11 2.00 9.67 7.81
CA PRO A 11 2.86 9.19 6.74
C PRO A 11 3.68 7.97 7.20
N MET A 12 3.69 6.90 6.39
CA MET A 12 4.53 5.73 6.68
C MET A 12 6.00 6.17 6.70
N THR A 13 6.80 5.53 7.55
CA THR A 13 8.26 5.68 7.43
C THR A 13 8.74 4.96 6.16
N PRO A 14 9.85 5.40 5.55
CA PRO A 14 10.40 4.71 4.39
C PRO A 14 10.68 3.23 4.64
N HIS A 15 11.19 2.90 5.85
CA HIS A 15 11.44 1.51 6.24
C HIS A 15 10.15 0.68 6.27
N ALA A 16 9.09 1.20 6.89
CA ALA A 16 7.81 0.51 6.97
C ALA A 16 7.20 0.27 5.58
N ALA A 17 7.32 1.24 4.66
CA ALA A 17 6.88 1.08 3.28
C ALA A 17 7.67 -0.03 2.57
N ILE A 18 9.01 0.02 2.64
CA ILE A 18 9.88 -0.99 2.03
C ILE A 18 9.57 -2.39 2.58
N SER A 19 9.46 -2.54 3.91
CA SER A 19 9.18 -3.83 4.55
C SER A 19 7.84 -4.41 4.09
N ALA A 20 6.79 -3.58 4.02
CA ALA A 20 5.46 -4.02 3.58
C ALA A 20 5.45 -4.46 2.10
N PHE A 21 6.10 -3.70 1.21
CA PHE A 21 6.18 -4.06 -0.21
C PHE A 21 7.08 -5.26 -0.47
N ASN A 22 8.18 -5.43 0.27
CA ASN A 22 9.00 -6.64 0.20
C ASN A 22 8.21 -7.88 0.62
N TYR A 23 7.41 -7.79 1.67
CA TYR A 23 6.52 -8.87 2.08
C TYR A 23 5.48 -9.20 1.00
N LEU A 24 4.81 -8.18 0.42
CA LEU A 24 3.85 -8.37 -0.68
C LEU A 24 4.49 -9.07 -1.88
N ARG A 25 5.71 -8.68 -2.26
CA ARG A 25 6.45 -9.32 -3.36
C ARG A 25 6.81 -10.77 -3.04
N ALA A 26 7.26 -11.07 -1.83
CA ALA A 26 7.57 -12.43 -1.42
C ALA A 26 6.33 -13.34 -1.51
N VAL A 27 5.19 -12.87 -1.00
CA VAL A 27 3.90 -13.60 -1.10
C VAL A 27 3.44 -13.72 -2.56
N GLN A 28 3.62 -12.68 -3.38
CA GLN A 28 3.28 -12.72 -4.81
C GLN A 28 4.12 -13.74 -5.58
N ALA A 29 5.40 -13.86 -5.24
CA ALA A 29 6.33 -14.81 -5.85
C ALA A 29 6.23 -16.24 -5.28
N ASP A 30 5.33 -16.48 -4.32
CA ASP A 30 5.22 -17.74 -3.56
C ASP A 30 6.51 -18.10 -2.80
N ASP A 31 7.32 -17.09 -2.45
CA ASP A 31 8.55 -17.23 -1.67
C ASP A 31 8.23 -17.23 -0.17
N VAL A 32 7.85 -18.41 0.32
CA VAL A 32 7.43 -18.64 1.72
C VAL A 32 8.56 -18.34 2.70
N GLU A 33 9.83 -18.60 2.32
CA GLU A 33 10.97 -18.38 3.21
C GLU A 33 11.22 -16.89 3.41
N ALA A 34 11.29 -16.11 2.32
CA ALA A 34 11.43 -14.66 2.39
C ALA A 34 10.24 -14.00 3.09
N ALA A 35 9.01 -14.43 2.78
CA ALA A 35 7.82 -13.90 3.45
C ALA A 35 7.88 -14.11 4.97
N ARG A 36 8.27 -15.30 5.41
CA ARG A 36 8.44 -15.60 6.83
C ARG A 36 9.53 -14.76 7.49
N GLU A 37 10.65 -14.54 6.81
CA GLU A 37 11.73 -13.68 7.29
C GLU A 37 11.23 -12.24 7.53
N PHE A 38 10.54 -11.66 6.54
CA PHE A 38 9.99 -10.31 6.65
C PHE A 38 8.93 -10.19 7.75
N ALA A 39 8.01 -11.16 7.86
CA ALA A 39 7.04 -11.17 8.96
C ALA A 39 7.68 -11.32 10.34
N GLY A 40 8.79 -12.07 10.44
CA GLY A 40 9.55 -12.19 11.69
C GLY A 40 10.29 -10.90 12.08
N ALA A 41 10.74 -10.13 11.09
CA ALA A 41 11.43 -8.85 11.32
C ALA A 41 10.48 -7.71 11.71
N GLU A 42 9.22 -7.75 11.26
CA GLU A 42 8.19 -6.74 11.52
C GLU A 42 6.94 -7.36 12.15
N PRO A 43 6.83 -7.41 13.50
CA PRO A 43 5.70 -8.03 14.19
C PRO A 43 4.32 -7.40 13.90
N GLN A 44 4.32 -6.17 13.37
CA GLN A 44 3.14 -5.38 12.99
C GLN A 44 2.86 -5.44 11.47
N MET A 45 3.37 -6.47 10.78
CA MET A 45 3.19 -6.65 9.34
C MET A 45 1.72 -6.57 8.90
N PRO A 46 0.73 -7.21 9.57
CA PRO A 46 -0.67 -7.10 9.18
C PRO A 46 -1.17 -5.64 9.14
N GLU A 47 -0.83 -4.83 10.15
CA GLU A 47 -1.19 -3.43 10.22
C GLU A 47 -0.51 -2.60 9.12
N LEU A 48 0.77 -2.86 8.85
CA LEU A 48 1.50 -2.20 7.75
C LEU A 48 0.87 -2.51 6.39
N LEU A 49 0.44 -3.75 6.16
CA LEU A 49 -0.24 -4.16 4.93
C LEU A 49 -1.60 -3.48 4.78
N VAL A 50 -2.37 -3.33 5.86
CA VAL A 50 -3.63 -2.54 5.86
C VAL A 50 -3.34 -1.07 5.54
N ASP A 51 -2.24 -0.53 6.05
CA ASP A 51 -1.81 0.83 5.81
C ASP A 51 -1.44 1.05 4.33
N VAL A 52 -0.72 0.10 3.72
CA VAL A 52 -0.44 0.08 2.28
C VAL A 52 -1.75 -0.05 1.48
N ALA A 53 -2.61 -0.99 1.85
CA ALA A 53 -3.92 -1.19 1.21
C ALA A 53 -4.76 0.09 1.23
N THR A 54 -4.79 0.81 2.36
CA THR A 54 -5.57 2.05 2.47
C THR A 54 -5.07 3.12 1.52
N ARG A 55 -3.74 3.23 1.35
CA ARG A 55 -3.09 4.22 0.49
C ARG A 55 -3.22 3.89 -1.00
N ILE A 56 -3.48 2.63 -1.36
CA ILE A 56 -3.74 2.19 -2.74
C ILE A 56 -5.24 2.23 -3.05
N VAL A 57 -6.04 1.53 -2.25
CA VAL A 57 -7.46 1.24 -2.51
C VAL A 57 -8.31 2.52 -2.47
N VAL A 58 -8.14 3.37 -1.45
CA VAL A 58 -9.02 4.54 -1.27
C VAL A 58 -8.85 5.56 -2.41
N PRO A 59 -7.62 5.97 -2.79
CA PRO A 59 -7.44 6.86 -3.92
C PRO A 59 -7.89 6.27 -5.26
N VAL A 60 -7.63 4.99 -5.51
CA VAL A 60 -7.94 4.36 -6.81
C VAL A 60 -9.43 4.12 -7.00
N THR A 61 -10.13 3.69 -5.95
CA THR A 61 -11.58 3.57 -6.00
C THR A 61 -12.26 4.94 -6.13
N ALA A 62 -11.73 5.98 -5.47
CA ALA A 62 -12.22 7.35 -5.63
C ALA A 62 -11.96 7.91 -7.03
N ILE A 63 -10.79 7.67 -7.63
CA ILE A 63 -10.47 8.11 -9.00
C ILE A 63 -11.35 7.37 -10.01
N ARG A 64 -11.46 6.03 -9.93
CA ARG A 64 -12.33 5.27 -10.84
C ARG A 64 -13.81 5.64 -10.66
N ALA A 65 -14.24 5.96 -9.45
CA ALA A 65 -15.55 6.55 -9.20
C ALA A 65 -15.71 7.91 -9.90
N MET A 66 -14.80 8.85 -9.69
CA MET A 66 -14.92 10.21 -10.24
C MET A 66 -14.73 10.29 -11.76
N HIS A 67 -13.86 9.46 -12.32
CA HIS A 67 -13.40 9.59 -13.70
C HIS A 67 -14.07 8.66 -14.69
N GLY A 68 -15.06 7.85 -14.26
CA GLY A 68 -15.91 7.05 -15.12
C GLY A 68 -15.20 6.56 -16.38
N ILE A 69 -14.61 5.36 -16.32
CA ILE A 69 -14.24 4.66 -17.58
C ILE A 69 -15.51 4.43 -18.45
N ASP A 70 -16.71 4.77 -17.95
CA ASP A 70 -17.90 5.11 -18.74
C ASP A 70 -18.27 6.62 -18.67
N PRO A 71 -18.67 7.25 -19.80
CA PRO A 71 -18.80 8.70 -19.97
C PRO A 71 -20.03 9.35 -19.30
N GLU A 72 -20.75 8.67 -18.40
CA GLU A 72 -21.92 9.18 -17.73
C GLU A 72 -21.90 8.74 -16.24
N PRO A 73 -22.14 9.63 -15.26
CA PRO A 73 -22.07 9.26 -13.85
C PRO A 73 -23.19 8.27 -13.49
N VAL A 74 -22.87 6.98 -13.50
CA VAL A 74 -23.77 5.89 -13.09
C VAL A 74 -23.69 5.73 -11.57
N ASP A 75 -24.79 5.29 -10.93
CA ASP A 75 -24.88 4.99 -9.49
C ASP A 75 -23.73 4.10 -8.95
N ASP A 76 -23.07 3.34 -9.82
CA ASP A 76 -21.94 2.43 -9.53
C ASP A 76 -20.66 3.16 -9.08
N SER A 77 -20.48 4.43 -9.45
CA SER A 77 -19.32 5.25 -9.05
C SER A 77 -19.27 5.45 -7.53
N PHE A 78 -20.40 5.84 -6.93
CA PHE A 78 -20.50 6.02 -5.48
C PHE A 78 -20.33 4.69 -4.72
N ALA A 79 -20.75 3.57 -5.32
CA ALA A 79 -20.59 2.24 -4.75
C ALA A 79 -19.11 1.82 -4.66
N LEU A 80 -18.26 2.22 -5.61
CA LEU A 80 -16.86 1.77 -5.65
C LEU A 80 -16.00 2.41 -4.54
N GLU A 81 -16.16 3.71 -4.28
CA GLU A 81 -15.47 4.36 -3.15
C GLU A 81 -15.90 3.75 -1.81
N ALA A 82 -17.21 3.56 -1.62
CA ALA A 82 -17.76 2.92 -0.43
C ALA A 82 -17.23 1.49 -0.28
N LEU A 83 -17.14 0.72 -1.37
CA LEU A 83 -16.56 -0.62 -1.40
C LEU A 83 -15.09 -0.60 -1.00
N GLY A 84 -14.30 0.35 -1.50
CA GLY A 84 -12.89 0.51 -1.10
C GLY A 84 -12.73 0.75 0.40
N ARG A 85 -13.60 1.59 0.99
CA ARG A 85 -13.60 1.85 2.44
C ARG A 85 -14.02 0.60 3.25
N VAL A 86 -15.03 -0.14 2.80
CA VAL A 86 -15.48 -1.40 3.44
C VAL A 86 -14.39 -2.46 3.37
N PHE A 87 -13.72 -2.60 2.22
CA PHE A 87 -12.61 -3.53 2.02
C PHE A 87 -11.47 -3.25 3.01
N VAL A 88 -10.99 -2.01 3.05
CA VAL A 88 -9.94 -1.59 4.00
C VAL A 88 -10.38 -1.80 5.46
N SER A 89 -11.63 -1.47 5.80
CA SER A 89 -12.15 -1.70 7.15
C SER A 89 -12.17 -3.18 7.52
N SER A 90 -12.47 -4.05 6.56
CA SER A 90 -12.46 -5.50 6.75
C SER A 90 -11.04 -6.03 6.98
N LEU A 91 -10.08 -5.59 6.16
CA LEU A 91 -8.67 -5.93 6.35
C LEU A 91 -8.16 -5.49 7.73
N ARG A 92 -8.57 -4.31 8.20
CA ARG A 92 -8.21 -3.82 9.54
C ARG A 92 -8.75 -4.71 10.65
N ILE A 93 -9.98 -5.21 10.52
CA ILE A 93 -10.57 -6.14 11.49
C ILE A 93 -9.79 -7.46 11.48
N TRP A 94 -9.38 -7.94 10.30
CA TRP A 94 -8.60 -9.17 10.19
C TRP A 94 -7.19 -9.02 10.78
N ALA A 95 -6.51 -7.91 10.51
CA ALA A 95 -5.18 -7.63 11.07
C ALA A 95 -5.16 -7.68 12.60
N GLN A 96 -6.25 -7.27 13.26
CA GLN A 96 -6.36 -7.32 14.73
C GLN A 96 -6.38 -8.73 15.31
N ALA A 97 -6.59 -9.78 14.50
CA ALA A 97 -6.56 -11.16 14.97
C ALA A 97 -5.13 -11.67 15.22
N GLY A 98 -4.09 -10.92 14.83
CA GLY A 98 -2.70 -11.19 15.17
C GLY A 98 -1.78 -11.38 13.96
N PRO A 99 -0.47 -11.64 14.20
CA PRO A 99 0.56 -11.67 13.16
C PRO A 99 0.33 -12.75 12.10
N ASP A 100 -0.32 -13.86 12.45
CA ASP A 100 -0.64 -14.96 11.55
C ASP A 100 -1.60 -14.55 10.41
N THR A 101 -2.21 -13.37 10.49
CA THR A 101 -3.09 -12.84 9.44
C THR A 101 -2.37 -12.12 8.31
N ALA A 102 -1.05 -11.86 8.44
CA ALA A 102 -0.28 -11.09 7.45
C ALA A 102 -0.41 -11.66 6.04
N GLU A 103 -0.32 -12.98 5.88
CA GLU A 103 -0.40 -13.65 4.58
C GLU A 103 -1.79 -13.48 3.95
N GLY A 104 -2.85 -13.65 4.73
CA GLY A 104 -4.22 -13.47 4.26
C GLY A 104 -4.52 -12.02 3.85
N VAL A 105 -4.02 -11.05 4.61
CA VAL A 105 -4.13 -9.63 4.28
C VAL A 105 -3.35 -9.32 3.00
N ALA A 106 -2.11 -9.80 2.88
CA ALA A 106 -1.29 -9.62 1.67
C ALA A 106 -1.96 -10.22 0.43
N ARG A 107 -2.51 -11.43 0.55
CA ARG A 107 -3.22 -12.10 -0.55
C ARG A 107 -4.42 -11.27 -1.03
N ALA A 108 -5.23 -10.75 -0.11
CA ALA A 108 -6.36 -9.90 -0.45
C ALA A 108 -5.93 -8.61 -1.15
N VAL A 109 -4.81 -8.00 -0.74
CA VAL A 109 -4.25 -6.81 -1.42
C VAL A 109 -3.75 -7.15 -2.83
N ILE A 110 -3.05 -8.26 -2.99
CA ILE A 110 -2.56 -8.74 -4.30
C ILE A 110 -3.73 -9.00 -5.25
N ASP A 111 -4.78 -9.69 -4.77
CA ASP A 111 -5.97 -9.98 -5.55
C ASP A 111 -6.71 -8.69 -5.95
N PHE A 112 -6.76 -7.68 -5.07
CA PHE A 112 -7.29 -6.36 -5.41
C PHE A 112 -6.46 -5.68 -6.51
N VAL A 113 -5.12 -5.70 -6.39
CA VAL A 113 -4.24 -5.11 -7.42
C VAL A 113 -4.43 -5.80 -8.77
N ALA A 114 -4.47 -7.13 -8.79
CA ALA A 114 -4.71 -7.91 -10.00
C ALA A 114 -6.09 -7.61 -10.63
N GLN A 115 -7.13 -7.38 -9.85
CA GLN A 115 -8.44 -7.09 -10.42
C GLN A 115 -8.60 -5.66 -10.94
N PHE A 116 -7.96 -4.68 -10.30
CA PHE A 116 -8.21 -3.26 -10.57
C PHE A 116 -7.12 -2.56 -11.37
N PHE A 117 -5.93 -3.14 -11.51
CA PHE A 117 -4.81 -2.48 -12.19
C PHE A 117 -4.26 -3.24 -13.38
N THR A 118 -4.47 -4.56 -13.47
CA THR A 118 -3.87 -5.35 -14.56
C THR A 118 -4.87 -5.62 -15.69
N GLU A 119 -5.48 -4.56 -16.24
CA GLU A 119 -6.23 -4.66 -17.50
C GLU A 119 -5.23 -4.79 -18.67
N ASP A 120 -5.43 -5.76 -19.57
CA ASP A 120 -4.64 -5.99 -20.79
C ASP A 120 -3.10 -6.12 -20.63
N HIS A 121 -2.64 -7.00 -19.72
CA HIS A 121 -1.28 -7.59 -19.68
C HIS A 121 -0.21 -6.95 -18.77
N GLU A 122 -0.55 -6.07 -17.84
CA GLU A 122 0.44 -5.65 -16.84
C GLU A 122 0.64 -6.76 -15.79
N ASP A 123 1.89 -7.15 -15.52
CA ASP A 123 2.19 -8.13 -14.47
C ASP A 123 1.93 -7.49 -13.10
N VAL A 124 1.25 -8.22 -12.21
CA VAL A 124 1.01 -7.80 -10.83
C VAL A 124 2.32 -7.44 -10.13
N ALA A 125 3.42 -8.13 -10.45
CA ALA A 125 4.74 -7.82 -9.91
C ALA A 125 5.25 -6.44 -10.34
N ASP A 126 4.97 -6.02 -11.57
CA ASP A 126 5.36 -4.72 -12.10
C ASP A 126 4.51 -3.59 -11.49
N VAL A 127 3.19 -3.82 -11.35
CA VAL A 127 2.31 -2.88 -10.65
C VAL A 127 2.74 -2.70 -9.20
N LEU A 128 3.00 -3.80 -8.48
CA LEU A 128 3.48 -3.73 -7.10
C LEU A 128 4.80 -2.96 -6.97
N ARG A 129 5.73 -3.15 -7.92
CA ARG A 129 7.00 -2.39 -7.97
C ARG A 129 6.78 -0.90 -8.22
N GLN A 130 5.83 -0.53 -9.08
CA GLN A 130 5.50 0.87 -9.32
C GLN A 130 4.84 1.51 -8.08
N LEU A 131 3.91 0.80 -7.45
CA LEU A 131 3.26 1.23 -6.20
C LEU A 131 4.26 1.38 -5.06
N GLU A 132 5.26 0.49 -4.98
CA GLU A 132 6.38 0.61 -4.05
C GLU A 132 7.16 1.89 -4.31
N ALA A 133 7.58 2.15 -5.54
CA ALA A 133 8.34 3.35 -5.88
C ALA A 133 7.59 4.64 -5.51
N VAL A 134 6.28 4.68 -5.75
CA VAL A 134 5.42 5.80 -5.35
C VAL A 134 5.30 5.90 -3.83
N GLY A 135 4.98 4.80 -3.16
CA GLY A 135 4.78 4.77 -1.70
C GLY A 135 6.04 5.12 -0.92
N VAL A 136 7.20 4.60 -1.36
CA VAL A 136 8.52 4.92 -0.77
C VAL A 136 8.89 6.38 -1.05
N GLY A 137 8.65 6.89 -2.26
CA GLY A 137 8.87 8.30 -2.59
C GLY A 137 8.06 9.24 -1.69
N GLN A 138 6.76 8.96 -1.52
CA GLN A 138 5.88 9.70 -0.61
C GLN A 138 6.35 9.63 0.85
N ALA A 139 6.82 8.46 1.29
CA ALA A 139 7.37 8.29 2.63
C ALA A 139 8.66 9.10 2.83
N LEU A 140 9.53 9.17 1.82
CA LEU A 140 10.76 9.96 1.87
C LEU A 140 10.48 11.47 1.88
N ASP A 141 9.51 11.92 1.09
CA ASP A 141 9.09 13.32 1.07
C ASP A 141 8.48 13.76 2.41
N ALA A 142 7.75 12.86 3.07
CA ALA A 142 7.15 13.12 4.38
C ALA A 142 8.14 13.01 5.54
N HIS A 143 9.25 12.27 5.36
CA HIS A 143 10.30 12.06 6.36
C HIS A 143 11.67 12.47 5.79
N PRO A 144 11.87 13.76 5.46
CA PRO A 144 13.14 14.21 4.89
C PRO A 144 14.27 14.01 5.90
N ALA A 145 15.44 13.61 5.40
CA ALA A 145 16.62 13.43 6.23
C ALA A 145 16.93 14.73 7.01
N PRO A 146 17.33 14.64 8.29
CA PRO A 146 17.70 15.83 9.06
C PRO A 146 18.75 16.63 8.30
N ALA A 147 18.50 17.93 8.09
CA ALA A 147 19.42 18.84 7.43
C ALA A 147 20.70 19.00 8.28
N GLY A 148 21.68 18.11 8.09
CA GLY A 148 22.86 18.10 8.96
C GLY A 148 23.97 17.13 8.63
N ALA A 149 23.85 16.23 7.64
CA ALA A 149 24.99 15.41 7.20
C ALA A 149 25.99 16.29 6.43
N HIS A 150 26.91 16.93 7.16
CA HIS A 150 28.00 17.70 6.57
C HIS A 150 28.88 16.75 5.75
N PRO A 151 29.30 17.12 4.53
CA PRO A 151 30.28 16.33 3.80
C PRO A 151 31.60 16.42 4.56
N VAL A 152 32.02 15.30 5.16
CA VAL A 152 33.37 15.14 5.68
C VAL A 152 34.31 15.23 4.49
N ARG A 153 34.94 16.40 4.31
CA ARG A 153 36.04 16.55 3.37
C ARG A 153 37.18 15.67 3.87
N HIS A 154 37.42 14.56 3.18
CA HIS A 154 38.69 13.86 3.28
C HIS A 154 39.78 14.79 2.74
N THR A 155 40.49 15.47 3.62
CA THR A 155 41.80 16.04 3.29
C THR A 155 42.75 14.87 3.05
N ALA A 156 43.10 14.64 1.78
CA ALA A 156 44.24 13.82 1.41
C ALA A 156 45.52 14.48 1.95
N VAL A 157 46.37 13.67 2.57
CA VAL A 157 47.74 14.00 2.97
C VAL A 157 48.68 13.71 1.81
#